data_AF-A0A1V6CY96-F1
#
_entry.id   AF-A0A1V6CY96-F1
#
_cell.length_a   1.000
_cell.length_b   1.000
_cell.length_c   1.000
_cell.angle_alpha   90.00
_cell.angle_beta   90.00
_cell.angle_gamma   90.00
#
_symmetry.space_group_name_H-M   'P 1'
#
loop_
_entity.id
_entity.type
_entity.pdbx_description
1 polymer ?
#
loop_
_entity_poly.entity_id
_entity_poly.type
_entity_poly.pdbx_seq_one_letter_code
_entity_poly.pdbx_strand_id
1 'polypeptide(L)'
;MTDRPDNLPAAAPPAAADEGNPQAFSLRGQLRPVLWIVVATLAVELGAYFLALGSTSRRDALLLGLGACTVWVCLAAGPFAVGGRRALTALLRGGAVADASLLSLLVYWALDASADTPRLFTFVNVLQTYCTLAALAIFAVALVLAFSGPIARCAAATASAVILMLALTTPLWTGSALQAAREDQTRRQVIRAAVYVNPFYSITSPLAPRTQFVWHQAQEMYRLTRIGDYAAPPPVPWYASAFLYGCASAILAASHLVRKR
;
A
#
# COMPACT_ATOMS: atom_id res chain seq x y z
N MET A 1 25.07 59.68 34.46
CA MET A 1 25.39 59.32 33.07
C MET A 1 25.00 57.86 32.88
N THR A 2 23.78 57.67 32.40
CA THR A 2 23.08 56.39 32.27
C THR A 2 22.78 56.24 30.79
N ASP A 3 23.36 55.23 30.14
CA ASP A 3 22.85 54.72 28.87
C ASP A 3 23.28 53.26 28.69
N ARG A 4 22.28 52.38 28.60
CA ARG A 4 22.39 50.96 28.31
C ARG A 4 21.59 50.73 27.03
N PRO A 5 22.16 50.23 25.93
CA PRO A 5 21.41 49.99 24.71
C PRO A 5 20.93 48.54 24.67
N ASP A 6 19.81 48.24 25.34
CA ASP A 6 19.06 47.00 25.14
C ASP A 6 17.83 47.29 24.27
N ASN A 7 18.04 47.41 22.95
CA ASN A 7 16.95 47.47 21.96
C ASN A 7 17.26 46.49 20.82
N LEU A 8 17.12 45.19 21.09
CA LEU A 8 16.85 44.21 20.04
C LEU A 8 15.32 44.19 19.83
N PRO A 9 14.82 44.31 18.59
CA PRO A 9 13.39 44.20 18.33
C PRO A 9 12.92 42.83 18.80
N ALA A 10 11.90 42.82 19.65
CA ALA A 10 11.25 41.61 20.12
C ALA A 10 10.91 40.72 18.92
N ALA A 11 11.51 39.52 18.89
CA ALA A 11 11.15 38.50 17.94
C ALA A 11 9.64 38.29 18.02
N ALA A 12 8.96 38.38 16.87
CA ALA A 12 7.53 38.10 16.78
C ALA A 12 7.23 36.79 17.51
N PRO A 13 6.23 36.75 18.40
CA PRO A 13 5.95 35.55 19.17
C PRO A 13 5.73 34.38 18.19
N PRO A 14 6.34 33.22 18.45
CA PRO A 14 6.05 32.04 17.66
C PRO A 14 4.55 31.79 17.70
N ALA A 15 3.97 31.46 16.55
CA ALA A 15 2.56 31.11 16.40
C ALA A 15 2.22 29.88 17.27
N ALA A 16 1.99 30.11 18.56
CA ALA A 16 1.54 29.16 19.54
C ALA A 16 0.12 29.57 19.94
N ALA A 17 -0.87 29.08 19.20
CA ALA A 17 -2.22 28.76 19.67
C ALA A 17 -3.11 28.32 18.48
N ASP A 18 -2.78 27.18 17.87
CA ASP A 18 -3.77 26.42 17.07
C ASP A 18 -4.06 25.05 17.73
N GLU A 19 -3.77 24.94 19.03
CA GLU A 19 -4.03 23.75 19.85
C GLU A 19 -5.43 23.76 20.48
N GLY A 20 -6.21 24.83 20.31
CA GLY A 20 -7.47 25.02 21.02
C GLY A 20 -8.76 24.94 20.20
N ASN A 21 -8.73 24.91 18.86
CA ASN A 21 -9.97 24.95 18.06
C ASN A 21 -10.33 23.58 17.44
N PRO A 22 -11.24 22.80 18.07
CA PRO A 22 -11.76 21.57 17.48
C PRO A 22 -12.53 21.81 16.17
N GLN A 23 -12.94 23.04 15.85
CA GLN A 23 -13.77 23.38 14.68
C GLN A 23 -13.01 23.81 13.42
N ALA A 24 -11.69 24.06 13.46
CA ALA A 24 -10.96 24.49 12.27
C ALA A 24 -10.52 23.33 11.35
N PHE A 25 -11.39 22.34 11.10
CA PHE A 25 -11.18 21.41 9.99
C PHE A 25 -11.66 22.06 8.69
N SER A 26 -10.74 22.64 7.93
CA SER A 26 -11.04 23.14 6.59
C SER A 26 -10.77 22.07 5.54
N LEU A 27 -11.82 21.49 4.97
CA LEU A 27 -11.73 20.61 3.78
C LEU A 27 -10.96 21.30 2.65
N ARG A 28 -11.16 22.60 2.47
CA ARG A 28 -10.43 23.41 1.48
C ARG A 28 -8.92 23.41 1.71
N GLY A 29 -8.47 23.39 2.97
CA GLY A 29 -7.05 23.32 3.33
C GLY A 29 -6.40 21.96 3.05
N GLN A 30 -7.19 20.88 2.93
CA GLN A 30 -6.70 19.53 2.60
C GLN A 30 -6.75 19.23 1.09
N LEU A 31 -7.54 19.97 0.32
CA LEU A 31 -7.73 19.75 -1.11
C LEU A 31 -6.39 19.79 -1.87
N ARG A 32 -5.57 20.82 -1.63
CA ARG A 32 -4.29 20.98 -2.34
C ARG A 32 -3.31 19.84 -2.05
N PRO A 33 -3.04 19.44 -0.80
CA PRO A 33 -2.23 18.26 -0.50
C PRO A 33 -2.76 16.97 -1.14
N VAL A 34 -4.07 16.73 -1.06
CA VAL A 34 -4.69 15.54 -1.65
C VAL A 34 -4.54 15.53 -3.17
N LEU A 35 -4.76 16.66 -3.84
CA LEU A 35 -4.57 16.77 -5.29
C LEU A 35 -3.13 16.44 -5.70
N TRP A 36 -2.12 16.93 -4.96
CA TRP A 36 -0.72 16.60 -5.23
C TRP A 36 -0.42 15.11 -5.03
N ILE A 37 -1.02 14.47 -4.03
CA ILE A 37 -0.90 13.02 -3.81
C ILE A 37 -1.49 12.25 -4.98
N VAL A 38 -2.67 12.65 -5.45
CA VAL A 38 -3.32 12.05 -6.62
C VAL A 38 -2.45 12.20 -7.86
N VAL A 39 -1.97 13.41 -8.15
CA VAL A 39 -1.10 13.68 -9.32
C VAL A 39 0.20 12.87 -9.24
N ALA A 40 0.87 12.85 -8.08
CA ALA A 40 2.10 12.08 -7.91
C ALA A 40 1.87 10.58 -8.09
N THR A 41 0.77 10.05 -7.55
CA THR A 41 0.42 8.63 -7.65
C THR A 41 0.12 8.23 -9.09
N LEU A 42 -0.71 9.01 -9.78
CA LEU A 42 -1.00 8.80 -11.20
C LEU A 42 0.26 8.90 -12.06
N ALA A 43 1.15 9.87 -11.79
CA ALA A 43 2.38 10.03 -12.55
C ALA A 43 3.31 8.81 -12.40
N VAL A 44 3.42 8.24 -11.21
CA VAL A 44 4.24 7.04 -10.97
C VAL A 44 3.62 5.82 -11.64
N GLU A 45 2.34 5.57 -11.43
CA GLU A 45 1.68 4.35 -11.88
C GLU A 45 1.48 4.33 -13.40
N LEU A 46 0.89 5.40 -13.97
CA LEU A 46 0.72 5.51 -15.41
C LEU A 46 2.07 5.68 -16.10
N GLY A 47 3.02 6.39 -15.49
CA GLY A 47 4.39 6.50 -16.00
C GLY A 47 5.06 5.13 -16.13
N ALA A 48 4.96 4.28 -15.10
CA ALA A 48 5.47 2.91 -15.14
C ALA A 48 4.81 2.09 -16.26
N TYR A 49 3.50 2.21 -16.44
CA TYR A 49 2.78 1.58 -17.55
C TYR A 49 3.29 2.04 -18.92
N PHE A 50 3.38 3.35 -19.16
CA PHE A 50 3.80 3.88 -20.47
C PHE A 50 5.26 3.60 -20.77
N LEU A 51 6.14 3.62 -19.77
CA LEU A 51 7.53 3.20 -19.91
C LEU A 51 7.62 1.71 -20.29
N ALA A 52 6.85 0.85 -19.62
CA ALA A 52 6.80 -0.57 -19.93
C ALA A 52 6.24 -0.83 -21.34
N LEU A 53 5.23 -0.07 -21.78
CA LEU A 53 4.65 -0.20 -23.11
C LEU A 53 5.68 0.06 -24.23
N GLY A 54 6.72 0.85 -23.96
CA GLY A 54 7.81 1.09 -24.91
C GLY A 54 8.77 -0.09 -25.08
N SER A 55 8.77 -1.06 -24.16
CA SER A 55 9.75 -2.17 -24.14
C SER A 55 9.13 -3.57 -24.08
N THR A 56 7.84 -3.71 -23.85
CA THR A 56 7.16 -5.00 -23.72
C THR A 56 5.78 -5.02 -24.36
N SER A 57 5.11 -6.18 -24.33
CA SER A 57 3.74 -6.32 -24.82
C SER A 57 2.77 -5.46 -24.01
N ARG A 58 1.65 -5.02 -24.62
CA ARG A 58 0.59 -4.26 -23.92
C ARG A 58 0.10 -5.00 -22.66
N ARG A 59 -0.01 -6.33 -22.74
CA ARG A 59 -0.42 -7.20 -21.63
C ARG A 59 0.57 -7.14 -20.48
N ASP A 60 1.85 -7.27 -20.76
CA ASP A 60 2.89 -7.22 -19.73
C ASP A 60 3.03 -5.81 -19.15
N ALA A 61 2.87 -4.77 -19.97
CA ALA A 61 2.82 -3.39 -19.50
C ALA A 61 1.65 -3.17 -18.52
N LEU A 62 0.46 -3.70 -18.80
CA LEU A 62 -0.69 -3.63 -17.89
C LEU A 62 -0.42 -4.35 -16.56
N LEU A 63 0.24 -5.52 -16.60
CA LEU A 63 0.61 -6.27 -15.40
C LEU A 63 1.71 -5.57 -14.59
N LEU A 64 2.66 -4.93 -15.26
CA LEU A 64 3.66 -4.06 -14.63
C LEU A 64 3.00 -2.83 -14.00
N GLY A 65 2.01 -2.22 -14.67
CA GLY A 65 1.21 -1.13 -14.13
C GLY A 65 0.47 -1.53 -12.85
N LEU A 66 -0.12 -2.74 -12.81
CA LEU A 66 -0.71 -3.31 -11.60
C LEU A 66 0.33 -3.53 -10.48
N GLY A 67 1.50 -4.04 -10.84
CA GLY A 67 2.63 -4.17 -9.91
C GLY A 67 3.06 -2.82 -9.35
N ALA A 68 3.13 -1.78 -10.18
CA ALA A 68 3.45 -0.42 -9.79
C ALA A 68 2.41 0.15 -8.81
N CYS A 69 1.11 -0.03 -9.08
CA CYS A 69 0.05 0.36 -8.12
C CYS A 69 0.25 -0.30 -6.76
N THR A 70 0.52 -1.60 -6.77
CA THR A 70 0.71 -2.39 -5.53
C THR A 70 1.91 -1.88 -4.73
N VAL A 71 3.06 -1.77 -5.38
CA VAL A 71 4.31 -1.30 -4.74
C VAL A 71 4.16 0.14 -4.27
N TRP A 72 3.58 1.01 -5.09
CA TRP A 72 3.40 2.42 -4.75
C TRP A 72 2.50 2.62 -3.54
N VAL A 73 1.35 1.93 -3.47
CA VAL A 73 0.46 1.99 -2.30
C VAL A 73 1.21 1.55 -1.03
N CYS A 74 1.97 0.46 -1.10
CA CYS A 74 2.76 -0.03 0.03
C CYS A 74 3.82 0.98 0.51
N LEU A 75 4.44 1.72 -0.41
CA LEU A 75 5.49 2.68 -0.09
C LEU A 75 4.95 4.05 0.33
N ALA A 76 3.88 4.53 -0.31
CA ALA A 76 3.48 5.93 -0.27
C ALA A 76 2.36 6.25 0.73
N ALA A 77 1.46 5.30 1.01
CA ALA A 77 0.30 5.54 1.87
C ALA A 77 0.71 6.01 3.28
N GLY A 78 1.71 5.35 3.89
CA GLY A 78 2.25 5.73 5.20
C GLY A 78 2.86 7.13 5.21
N PRO A 79 3.88 7.42 4.37
CA PRO A 79 4.51 8.74 4.29
C PRO A 79 3.53 9.88 4.05
N PHE A 80 2.54 9.72 3.18
CA PHE A 80 1.53 10.76 2.95
C PHE A 80 0.59 10.94 4.15
N ALA A 81 0.29 9.88 4.89
CA ALA A 81 -0.50 9.94 6.12
C ALA A 81 0.21 10.69 7.27
N VAL A 82 1.55 10.71 7.31
CA VAL A 82 2.33 11.44 8.33
C VAL A 82 2.00 12.93 8.32
N GLY A 83 1.79 13.52 7.14
CA GLY A 83 1.48 14.94 7.01
C GLY A 83 0.11 15.34 7.60
N GLY A 84 -0.77 14.40 7.91
CA GLY A 84 -2.07 14.66 8.53
C GLY A 84 -2.02 14.60 10.05
N ARG A 85 -2.00 15.74 10.75
CA ARG A 85 -1.93 15.77 12.23
C ARG A 85 -3.10 15.04 12.91
N ARG A 86 -4.31 15.10 12.33
CA ARG A 86 -5.54 14.45 12.82
C ARG A 86 -5.82 13.14 12.09
N ALA A 87 -6.57 12.23 12.73
CA ALA A 87 -6.92 10.93 12.15
C ALA A 87 -7.59 11.05 10.77
N LEU A 88 -8.60 11.91 10.63
CA LEU A 88 -9.27 12.16 9.36
C LEU A 88 -8.31 12.70 8.29
N THR A 89 -7.41 13.63 8.64
CA THR A 89 -6.44 14.18 7.67
C THR A 89 -5.40 13.16 7.24
N ALA A 90 -4.97 12.26 8.13
CA ALA A 90 -4.06 11.18 7.79
C ALA A 90 -4.75 10.15 6.88
N LEU A 91 -6.02 9.83 7.18
CA LEU A 91 -6.84 8.93 6.37
C LEU A 91 -7.09 9.51 4.98
N LEU A 92 -7.46 10.78 4.86
CA LEU A 92 -7.66 11.44 3.56
C LEU A 92 -6.38 11.43 2.72
N ARG A 93 -5.21 11.67 3.32
CA ARG A 93 -3.94 11.70 2.59
C ARG A 93 -3.44 10.31 2.21
N GLY A 94 -3.43 9.37 3.15
CA GLY A 94 -3.00 8.00 2.87
C GLY A 94 -3.99 7.23 1.98
N GLY A 95 -5.29 7.44 2.19
CA GLY A 95 -6.37 6.86 1.39
C GLY A 95 -6.41 7.39 -0.05
N ALA A 96 -6.08 8.68 -0.25
CA ALA A 96 -5.99 9.26 -1.60
C ALA A 96 -4.98 8.54 -2.50
N VAL A 97 -3.98 7.85 -1.95
CA VAL A 97 -3.07 6.99 -2.73
C VAL A 97 -3.85 5.81 -3.33
N ALA A 98 -4.61 5.08 -2.51
CA ALA A 98 -5.42 3.94 -2.99
C ALA A 98 -6.52 4.39 -3.95
N ASP A 99 -7.16 5.54 -3.71
CA ASP A 99 -8.16 6.11 -4.60
C ASP A 99 -7.55 6.54 -5.94
N ALA A 100 -6.35 7.12 -5.93
CA ALA A 100 -5.62 7.42 -7.16
C ALA A 100 -5.20 6.14 -7.89
N SER A 101 -4.83 5.08 -7.16
CA SER A 101 -4.57 3.77 -7.77
C SER A 101 -5.81 3.15 -8.40
N LEU A 102 -7.01 3.38 -7.83
CA LEU A 102 -8.26 3.01 -8.49
C LEU A 102 -8.43 3.73 -9.83
N LEU A 103 -8.11 5.03 -9.90
CA LEU A 103 -8.14 5.77 -11.16
C LEU A 103 -7.17 5.16 -12.20
N SER A 104 -5.95 4.79 -11.79
CA SER A 104 -5.01 4.08 -12.67
C SER A 104 -5.58 2.73 -13.13
N LEU A 105 -6.17 1.94 -12.24
CA LEU A 105 -6.82 0.66 -12.57
C LEU A 105 -7.99 0.84 -13.53
N LEU A 106 -8.76 1.92 -13.40
CA LEU A 106 -9.84 2.26 -14.34
C LEU A 106 -9.29 2.66 -15.72
N VAL A 107 -8.16 3.37 -15.77
CA VAL A 107 -7.44 3.63 -17.02
C VAL A 107 -6.96 2.31 -17.64
N TYR A 108 -6.36 1.42 -16.87
CA TYR A 108 -5.94 0.10 -17.34
C TYR A 108 -7.11 -0.74 -17.85
N TRP A 109 -8.25 -0.69 -17.16
CA TRP A 109 -9.49 -1.32 -17.61
C TRP A 109 -10.01 -0.75 -18.91
N ALA A 110 -10.03 0.58 -19.08
CA ALA A 110 -10.44 1.23 -20.31
C ALA A 110 -9.49 0.90 -21.48
N LEU A 111 -8.18 0.88 -21.21
CA LEU A 111 -7.17 0.50 -22.19
C LEU A 111 -7.33 -0.98 -22.58
N ASP A 112 -7.45 -1.89 -21.62
CA ASP A 112 -7.64 -3.32 -21.89
C ASP A 112 -8.96 -3.59 -22.63
N ALA A 113 -10.02 -2.81 -22.35
CA ALA A 113 -11.30 -2.90 -23.04
C ALA A 113 -11.24 -2.54 -24.53
N SER A 114 -10.24 -1.76 -24.94
CA SER A 114 -10.00 -1.32 -26.33
C SER A 114 -9.14 -2.29 -27.15
N ALA A 115 -8.73 -3.42 -26.59
CA ALA A 115 -7.90 -4.41 -27.28
C ALA A 115 -8.76 -5.55 -27.88
N ASP A 116 -8.33 -6.09 -29.02
CA ASP A 116 -8.93 -7.29 -29.64
C ASP A 116 -8.55 -8.61 -28.93
N THR A 117 -7.87 -8.52 -27.79
CA THR A 117 -7.42 -9.66 -26.99
C THR A 117 -8.37 -9.96 -25.83
N PRO A 118 -8.36 -11.19 -25.27
CA PRO A 118 -9.14 -11.51 -24.08
C PRO A 118 -8.84 -10.53 -22.93
N ARG A 119 -9.89 -9.86 -22.42
CA ARG A 119 -9.76 -8.86 -21.36
C ARG A 119 -9.18 -9.43 -20.08
N LEU A 120 -8.06 -8.87 -19.63
CA LEU A 120 -7.41 -9.15 -18.35
C LEU A 120 -8.17 -8.47 -17.21
N PHE A 121 -8.51 -7.19 -17.38
CA PHE A 121 -9.22 -6.38 -16.40
C PHE A 121 -10.72 -6.41 -16.68
N THR A 122 -11.48 -6.93 -15.73
CA THR A 122 -12.92 -6.67 -15.65
C THR A 122 -13.17 -5.62 -14.59
N PHE A 123 -14.33 -4.96 -14.66
CA PHE A 123 -14.74 -4.03 -13.62
C PHE A 123 -14.76 -4.67 -12.22
N VAL A 124 -15.22 -5.94 -12.14
CA VAL A 124 -15.21 -6.71 -10.90
C VAL A 124 -13.79 -6.93 -10.37
N ASN A 125 -12.86 -7.31 -11.26
CA ASN A 125 -11.46 -7.52 -10.87
C ASN A 125 -10.81 -6.22 -10.38
N VAL A 126 -11.07 -5.09 -11.06
CA VAL A 126 -10.61 -3.76 -10.62
C VAL A 126 -11.10 -3.45 -9.22
N LEU A 127 -12.39 -3.69 -8.94
CA LEU A 127 -12.97 -3.44 -7.62
C LEU A 127 -12.34 -4.33 -6.53
N GLN A 128 -12.12 -5.62 -6.83
CA GLN A 128 -11.46 -6.56 -5.91
C GLN A 128 -10.02 -6.16 -5.61
N THR A 129 -9.26 -5.76 -6.64
CA THR A 129 -7.91 -5.21 -6.48
C THR A 129 -7.92 -3.95 -5.63
N TYR A 130 -8.82 -3.01 -5.91
CA TYR A 130 -8.95 -1.76 -5.15
C TYR A 130 -9.24 -2.02 -3.68
N CYS A 131 -10.16 -2.92 -3.34
CA CYS A 131 -10.43 -3.29 -1.95
C CYS A 131 -9.17 -3.78 -1.22
N THR A 132 -8.30 -4.53 -1.92
CA THR A 132 -7.01 -4.95 -1.35
C THR A 132 -6.07 -3.77 -1.16
N LEU A 133 -5.90 -2.91 -2.17
CA LEU A 133 -5.06 -1.71 -2.07
C LEU A 133 -5.53 -0.75 -0.96
N ALA A 134 -6.84 -0.55 -0.84
CA ALA A 134 -7.44 0.26 0.22
C ALA A 134 -7.13 -0.32 1.61
N ALA A 135 -7.22 -1.64 1.78
CA ALA A 135 -6.85 -2.28 3.05
C ALA A 135 -5.37 -2.09 3.41
N LEU A 136 -4.46 -2.15 2.42
CA LEU A 136 -3.03 -1.87 2.62
C LEU A 136 -2.78 -0.42 3.02
N ALA A 137 -3.45 0.52 2.34
CA ALA A 137 -3.34 1.95 2.66
C ALA A 137 -3.87 2.24 4.08
N ILE A 138 -5.03 1.67 4.44
CA ILE A 138 -5.61 1.81 5.78
C ILE A 138 -4.67 1.22 6.84
N PHE A 139 -4.02 0.08 6.58
CA PHE A 139 -3.03 -0.49 7.48
C PHE A 139 -1.85 0.45 7.72
N ALA A 140 -1.29 1.02 6.65
CA ALA A 140 -0.20 1.99 6.78
C ALA A 140 -0.63 3.25 7.55
N VAL A 141 -1.83 3.77 7.29
CA VAL A 141 -2.42 4.91 8.01
C VAL A 141 -2.63 4.57 9.49
N ALA A 142 -3.20 3.40 9.80
CA ALA A 142 -3.47 2.96 11.17
C ALA A 142 -2.18 2.83 11.98
N LEU A 143 -1.11 2.29 11.36
CA LEU A 143 0.20 2.20 12.02
C LEU A 143 0.77 3.59 12.31
N VAL A 144 0.70 4.53 11.36
CA VAL A 144 1.14 5.92 11.58
C VAL A 144 0.33 6.58 12.70
N LEU A 145 -0.98 6.36 12.72
CA LEU A 145 -1.87 6.97 13.72
C LEU A 145 -1.71 6.40 15.13
N ALA A 146 -1.16 5.21 15.28
CA ALA A 146 -0.86 4.60 16.58
C ALA A 146 0.24 5.37 17.37
N PHE A 147 0.90 6.34 16.73
CA PHE A 147 1.95 7.16 17.34
C PHE A 147 1.61 8.66 17.28
N SER A 148 1.92 9.36 18.37
CA SER A 148 1.59 10.79 18.52
C SER A 148 2.72 11.74 18.09
N GLY A 149 3.99 11.34 18.27
CA GLY A 149 5.15 12.19 17.99
C GLY A 149 5.54 12.22 16.51
N PRO A 150 6.01 13.35 15.96
CA PRO A 150 6.32 13.49 14.53
C PRO A 150 7.39 12.49 14.07
N ILE A 151 8.46 12.33 14.86
CA ILE A 151 9.55 11.37 14.57
C ILE A 151 9.02 9.93 14.61
N ALA A 152 8.23 9.59 15.64
CA ALA A 152 7.64 8.26 15.77
C ALA A 152 6.68 7.92 14.62
N ARG A 153 5.93 8.91 14.12
CA ARG A 153 5.06 8.78 12.95
C ARG A 153 5.84 8.55 11.66
N CYS A 154 6.97 9.26 11.47
CA CYS A 154 7.87 9.01 10.35
C CYS A 154 8.45 7.59 10.44
N ALA A 155 8.93 7.17 11.62
CA ALA A 155 9.44 5.81 11.82
C ALA A 155 8.36 4.75 11.55
N ALA A 156 7.12 4.99 11.98
CA ALA A 156 5.97 4.13 11.72
C ALA A 156 5.62 4.05 10.23
N ALA A 157 5.72 5.16 9.49
CA ALA A 157 5.53 5.15 8.03
C ALA A 157 6.62 4.36 7.30
N THR A 158 7.88 4.50 7.72
CA THR A 158 8.97 3.67 7.19
C THR A 158 8.77 2.21 7.56
N ALA A 159 8.35 1.92 8.79
CA ALA A 159 8.08 0.57 9.25
C ALA A 159 6.93 -0.09 8.49
N SER A 160 5.83 0.62 8.21
CA SER A 160 4.73 0.08 7.40
C SER A 160 5.19 -0.24 5.99
N ALA A 161 5.96 0.66 5.35
CA ALA A 161 6.54 0.40 4.03
C ALA A 161 7.43 -0.85 4.04
N VAL A 162 8.33 -0.98 5.03
CA VAL A 162 9.20 -2.17 5.17
C VAL A 162 8.37 -3.44 5.38
N ILE A 163 7.39 -3.43 6.28
CA ILE A 163 6.53 -4.59 6.55
C ILE A 163 5.77 -5.02 5.29
N LEU A 164 5.19 -4.06 4.55
CA LEU A 164 4.43 -4.34 3.34
C LEU A 164 5.33 -4.81 2.18
N MET A 165 6.52 -4.24 2.03
CA MET A 165 7.50 -4.69 1.04
C MET A 165 8.07 -6.08 1.39
N LEU A 166 8.29 -6.38 2.67
CA LEU A 166 8.64 -7.72 3.12
C LEU A 166 7.50 -8.71 2.83
N ALA A 167 6.25 -8.31 3.01
CA ALA A 167 5.10 -9.13 2.64
C ALA A 167 5.03 -9.39 1.13
N LEU A 168 5.28 -8.38 0.28
CA LEU A 168 5.34 -8.55 -1.17
C LEU A 168 6.48 -9.48 -1.62
N THR A 169 7.58 -9.46 -0.90
CA THR A 169 8.78 -10.27 -1.18
C THR A 169 8.78 -11.61 -0.45
N THR A 170 7.65 -12.06 0.14
CA THR A 170 7.57 -13.38 0.79
C THR A 170 8.16 -14.52 -0.03
N PRO A 171 8.00 -14.61 -1.37
CA PRO A 171 8.57 -15.72 -2.12
C PRO A 171 10.10 -15.82 -1.97
N LEU A 172 10.79 -14.69 -1.77
CA LEU A 172 12.25 -14.64 -1.71
C LEU A 172 12.80 -15.14 -0.37
N TRP A 173 12.17 -14.79 0.76
CA TRP A 173 12.70 -15.12 2.09
C TRP A 173 12.05 -16.34 2.74
N THR A 174 10.90 -16.81 2.26
CA THR A 174 10.22 -18.01 2.82
C THR A 174 11.04 -19.29 2.63
N GLY A 175 12.00 -19.29 1.70
CA GLY A 175 12.85 -20.45 1.42
C GLY A 175 13.68 -20.95 2.62
N SER A 176 14.11 -20.07 3.53
CA SER A 176 14.83 -20.47 4.76
C SER A 176 13.87 -21.07 5.80
N ALA A 177 12.68 -20.50 5.95
CA ALA A 177 11.63 -21.02 6.83
C ALA A 177 11.16 -22.42 6.40
N LEU A 178 11.08 -22.68 5.08
CA LEU A 178 10.73 -23.99 4.54
C LEU A 178 11.82 -25.04 4.75
N GLN A 179 13.08 -24.64 4.67
CA GLN A 179 14.21 -25.51 5.00
C GLN A 179 14.25 -25.86 6.49
N ALA A 180 13.90 -24.91 7.36
CA ALA A 180 13.83 -25.12 8.80
C ALA A 180 12.65 -26.02 9.20
N ALA A 181 11.54 -25.98 8.45
CA ALA A 181 10.40 -26.87 8.65
C ALA A 181 10.76 -28.31 8.27
N ARG A 182 10.91 -29.18 9.27
CA ARG A 182 11.27 -30.60 9.08
C ARG A 182 10.08 -31.47 8.67
N GLU A 183 8.87 -31.11 9.11
CA GLU A 183 7.64 -31.83 8.85
C GLU A 183 6.87 -31.25 7.65
N ASP A 184 6.30 -32.11 6.81
CA ASP A 184 5.55 -31.70 5.62
C ASP A 184 4.29 -30.90 5.96
N GLN A 185 3.66 -31.17 7.12
CA GLN A 185 2.52 -30.40 7.59
C GLN A 185 2.91 -28.97 7.93
N THR A 186 4.03 -28.78 8.64
CA THR A 186 4.57 -27.45 8.96
C THR A 186 4.97 -26.69 7.69
N ARG A 187 5.60 -27.36 6.71
CA ARG A 187 5.92 -26.75 5.40
C ARG A 187 4.67 -26.24 4.71
N ARG A 188 3.59 -27.02 4.64
CA ARG A 188 2.32 -26.60 4.04
C ARG A 188 1.70 -25.39 4.76
N GLN A 189 1.84 -25.31 6.09
CA GLN A 189 1.38 -24.15 6.87
C GLN A 189 2.22 -22.90 6.59
N VAL A 190 3.55 -23.03 6.51
CA VAL A 190 4.45 -21.92 6.14
C VAL A 190 4.13 -21.41 4.74
N ILE A 191 3.91 -22.31 3.77
CA ILE A 191 3.48 -21.95 2.41
C ILE A 191 2.15 -21.20 2.45
N ARG A 192 1.13 -21.74 3.12
CA ARG A 192 -0.16 -21.06 3.27
C ARG A 192 0.00 -19.65 3.85
N ALA A 193 0.73 -19.51 4.95
CA ALA A 193 0.94 -18.22 5.58
C ALA A 193 1.65 -17.23 4.64
N ALA A 194 2.73 -17.66 3.98
CA ALA A 194 3.51 -16.81 3.07
C ALA A 194 2.71 -16.32 1.86
N VAL A 195 1.83 -17.16 1.31
CA VAL A 195 0.99 -16.80 0.16
C VAL A 195 -0.19 -15.91 0.59
N TYR A 196 -0.80 -16.16 1.76
CA TYR A 196 -1.93 -15.34 2.27
C TYR A 196 -1.49 -13.95 2.76
N VAL A 197 -0.32 -13.85 3.39
CA VAL A 197 0.24 -12.57 3.86
C VAL A 197 0.64 -11.69 2.69
N ASN A 198 1.06 -12.27 1.57
CA ASN A 198 1.50 -11.48 0.42
C ASN A 198 0.31 -10.94 -0.38
N PRO A 199 0.11 -9.60 -0.39
CA PRO A 199 -1.06 -9.01 -1.03
C PRO A 199 -1.05 -9.14 -2.55
N PHE A 200 0.10 -9.39 -3.17
CA PHE A 200 0.20 -9.60 -4.61
C PHE A 200 -0.63 -10.81 -5.05
N TYR A 201 -0.66 -11.90 -4.28
CA TYR A 201 -1.50 -13.07 -4.61
C TYR A 201 -2.99 -12.76 -4.55
N SER A 202 -3.45 -11.96 -3.58
CA SER A 202 -4.83 -11.50 -3.52
C SER A 202 -5.19 -10.55 -4.67
N ILE A 203 -4.24 -9.71 -5.10
CA ILE A 203 -4.39 -8.77 -6.20
C ILE A 203 -4.44 -9.46 -7.57
N THR A 204 -3.64 -10.51 -7.77
CA THR A 204 -3.58 -11.24 -9.03
C THR A 204 -4.58 -12.41 -9.10
N SER A 205 -5.09 -12.91 -7.98
CA SER A 205 -6.10 -13.98 -7.94
C SER A 205 -7.33 -13.74 -8.84
N PRO A 206 -7.94 -12.53 -8.86
CA PRO A 206 -9.01 -12.18 -9.80
C PRO A 206 -8.62 -12.30 -11.28
N LEU A 207 -7.34 -12.09 -11.58
CA LEU A 207 -6.79 -12.05 -12.94
C LEU A 207 -6.26 -13.43 -13.38
N ALA A 208 -6.00 -14.33 -12.43
CA ALA A 208 -5.35 -15.63 -12.67
C ALA A 208 -6.05 -16.49 -13.74
N PRO A 209 -7.40 -16.60 -13.80
CA PRO A 209 -8.06 -17.42 -14.82
C PRO A 209 -7.86 -16.93 -16.27
N ARG A 210 -7.54 -15.64 -16.45
CA ARG A 210 -7.49 -14.98 -17.77
C ARG A 210 -6.08 -14.69 -18.25
N THR A 211 -5.19 -14.48 -17.29
CA THR A 211 -3.84 -14.07 -17.57
C THR A 211 -2.96 -15.26 -17.94
N GLN A 212 -3.34 -16.52 -17.66
CA GLN A 212 -2.42 -17.68 -17.61
C GLN A 212 -1.13 -17.38 -16.81
N PHE A 213 -1.10 -16.22 -16.15
CA PHE A 213 0.07 -15.56 -15.62
C PHE A 213 0.15 -16.08 -14.20
N VAL A 214 1.37 -16.45 -13.85
CA VAL A 214 1.80 -17.02 -12.57
C VAL A 214 1.61 -18.54 -12.41
N TRP A 215 0.72 -19.24 -13.14
CA TRP A 215 0.53 -20.69 -12.88
C TRP A 215 1.15 -21.67 -13.89
N HIS A 216 1.44 -21.27 -15.13
CA HIS A 216 2.22 -22.11 -16.06
C HIS A 216 3.71 -21.75 -16.11
N GLN A 217 4.08 -20.49 -15.83
CA GLN A 217 5.46 -20.11 -15.49
C GLN A 217 5.75 -20.16 -13.97
N ALA A 218 4.77 -20.62 -13.18
CA ALA A 218 4.96 -21.01 -11.78
C ALA A 218 6.25 -21.81 -11.63
N GLN A 219 6.48 -22.82 -12.46
CA GLN A 219 7.69 -23.63 -12.33
C GLN A 219 8.99 -22.84 -12.50
N GLU A 220 9.04 -21.73 -13.26
CA GLU A 220 10.26 -20.94 -13.44
C GLU A 220 10.44 -19.86 -12.35
N MET A 221 9.38 -19.14 -11.96
CA MET A 221 9.44 -18.21 -10.82
C MET A 221 9.52 -18.94 -9.46
N TYR A 222 8.97 -20.16 -9.35
CA TYR A 222 9.16 -21.05 -8.20
C TYR A 222 10.46 -21.85 -8.26
N ARG A 223 11.11 -22.03 -9.42
CA ARG A 223 12.51 -22.50 -9.43
C ARG A 223 13.47 -21.46 -8.82
N LEU A 224 13.12 -20.17 -8.90
CA LEU A 224 13.82 -19.11 -8.15
C LEU A 224 13.42 -19.06 -6.67
N THR A 225 12.27 -19.63 -6.29
CA THR A 225 11.73 -19.56 -4.93
C THR A 225 11.26 -20.93 -4.45
N ARG A 226 12.00 -21.57 -3.53
CA ARG A 226 11.81 -22.97 -3.06
C ARG A 226 10.38 -23.39 -2.64
N ILE A 227 9.42 -22.47 -2.55
CA ILE A 227 8.00 -22.74 -2.26
C ILE A 227 7.42 -23.82 -3.18
N GLY A 228 7.70 -23.77 -4.49
CA GLY A 228 7.14 -24.72 -5.46
C GLY A 228 7.77 -26.11 -5.42
N ASP A 229 8.91 -26.28 -4.74
CA ASP A 229 9.57 -27.58 -4.58
C ASP A 229 8.87 -28.46 -3.53
N TYR A 230 8.11 -27.86 -2.62
CA TYR A 230 7.52 -28.57 -1.46
C TYR A 230 6.02 -28.80 -1.57
N ALA A 231 5.26 -27.91 -2.24
CA ALA A 231 3.84 -28.12 -2.51
C ALA A 231 3.34 -27.16 -3.59
N ALA A 232 2.28 -27.55 -4.31
CA ALA A 232 1.50 -26.61 -5.08
C ALA A 232 0.92 -25.54 -4.13
N PRO A 233 1.12 -24.23 -4.40
CA PRO A 233 0.55 -23.19 -3.56
C PRO A 233 -0.98 -23.30 -3.56
N PRO A 234 -1.63 -23.06 -2.40
CA PRO A 234 -3.07 -23.11 -2.30
C PRO A 234 -3.71 -21.97 -3.11
N PRO A 235 -4.95 -22.14 -3.61
CA PRO A 235 -5.70 -21.01 -4.16
C PRO A 235 -5.91 -19.96 -3.08
N VAL A 236 -5.56 -18.70 -3.37
CA VAL A 236 -5.79 -17.58 -2.45
C VAL A 236 -7.03 -16.81 -2.90
N PRO A 237 -8.06 -16.68 -2.04
CA PRO A 237 -9.19 -15.85 -2.37
C PRO A 237 -8.77 -14.37 -2.41
N TRP A 238 -9.33 -13.61 -3.35
CA TRP A 238 -9.00 -12.18 -3.53
C TRP A 238 -9.14 -11.33 -2.26
N TYR A 239 -10.03 -11.73 -1.35
CA TYR A 239 -10.31 -11.00 -0.11
C TYR A 239 -9.34 -11.37 1.03
N ALA A 240 -8.46 -12.36 0.87
CA ALA A 240 -7.61 -12.86 1.96
C ALA A 240 -6.74 -11.75 2.56
N SER A 241 -5.97 -11.05 1.72
CA SER A 241 -5.09 -9.98 2.20
C SER A 241 -5.90 -8.76 2.65
N ALA A 242 -7.00 -8.42 1.96
CA ALA A 242 -7.90 -7.35 2.40
C ALA A 242 -8.44 -7.59 3.82
N PHE A 243 -8.85 -8.83 4.11
CA PHE A 243 -9.29 -9.25 5.44
C PHE A 243 -8.15 -9.17 6.47
N LEU A 244 -6.99 -9.76 6.18
CA LEU A 244 -5.86 -9.78 7.11
C LEU A 244 -5.37 -8.37 7.49
N TYR A 245 -5.14 -7.52 6.49
CA TYR A 245 -4.68 -6.15 6.73
C TYR A 245 -5.81 -5.27 7.30
N GLY A 246 -7.07 -5.53 6.96
CA GLY A 246 -8.23 -4.91 7.61
C GLY A 246 -8.30 -5.24 9.10
N CYS A 247 -8.16 -6.51 9.48
CA CYS A 247 -8.10 -6.92 10.89
C CYS A 247 -6.91 -6.30 11.62
N ALA A 248 -5.71 -6.32 11.02
CA ALA A 248 -4.53 -5.69 11.60
C ALA A 248 -4.74 -4.17 11.84
N SER A 249 -5.37 -3.50 10.86
CA SER A 249 -5.74 -2.07 10.99
C SER A 249 -6.71 -1.82 12.13
N ALA A 250 -7.74 -2.66 12.27
CA ALA A 250 -8.73 -2.55 13.34
C ALA A 250 -8.08 -2.74 14.72
N ILE A 251 -7.16 -3.70 14.86
CA ILE A 251 -6.40 -3.93 16.10
C ILE A 251 -5.54 -2.71 16.45
N LEU A 252 -4.84 -2.14 15.48
CA LEU A 252 -4.02 -0.93 15.68
C LEU A 252 -4.90 0.26 16.09
N ALA A 253 -6.04 0.46 15.42
CA ALA A 253 -6.98 1.52 15.74
C ALA A 253 -7.57 1.35 17.15
N ALA A 254 -7.98 0.14 17.53
CA ALA A 254 -8.49 -0.16 18.86
C ALA A 254 -7.43 0.09 19.94
N SER A 255 -6.19 -0.36 19.71
CA SER A 255 -5.07 -0.16 20.62
C SER A 255 -4.78 1.33 20.87
N HIS A 256 -4.89 2.15 19.81
CA HIS A 256 -4.73 3.60 19.92
C HIS A 256 -5.86 4.26 20.73
N LEU A 257 -7.11 3.83 20.55
CA LEU A 257 -8.25 4.34 21.31
C LEU A 257 -8.12 4.02 22.80
N VAL A 258 -7.60 2.85 23.16
CA VAL A 258 -7.35 2.47 24.56
C VAL A 258 -6.26 3.34 25.19
N ARG A 259 -5.16 3.63 24.48
CA ARG A 259 -4.05 4.46 25.00
C ARG A 259 -4.41 5.94 25.21
N LYS A 260 -5.50 6.42 24.61
CA LYS A 260 -5.96 7.81 24.73
C LYS A 260 -6.94 8.03 25.88
N ARG A 261 -7.43 6.96 26.51
CA ARG A 261 -8.24 7.02 27.73
C ARG A 261 -7.34 6.97 28.94
#